data_AF-A0A953JNK0-F1
#
_entry.id   AF-A0A953JNK0-F1
#
_cell.length_a   1.000
_cell.length_b   1.000
_cell.length_c   1.000
_cell.angle_alpha   90.00
_cell.angle_beta   90.00
_cell.angle_gamma   90.00
#
_symmetry.space_group_name_H-M   'P 1'
#
loop_
_entity.id
_entity.type
_entity.pdbx_description
1 polymer ?
#
loop_
_entity_poly.entity_id
_entity_poly.type
_entity_poly.pdbx_seq_one_letter_code
_entity_poly.pdbx_strand_id
1 'polypeptide(L)'
;MKNNTIQKNRSVQEAEAEASNVVDFSTTLKGLSETVDPHLIRKRAGMRDRNGHTKMVDYVEWHTVADILDEKAPNWQHEIRDLRPIGDIMTVTVAITIDGVTREGIGTGRATSETGIKKAEHDALKRAAVKFGIARELYKKEFDEIAEAESEPQTTAITDPIARSLGDMITAKQLGMIRSIGRNSNINVEDECKEMMRCSVEELSKRAASDLIDHLQTISHRGGTVQPMRRAS
;
A
#
# COMPACT_ATOMS: atom_id res chain seq x y z
N MET A 1 28.96 11.71 -61.04
CA MET A 1 28.53 12.64 -59.95
C MET A 1 27.02 12.62 -59.67
N LYS A 2 26.13 12.26 -60.60
CA LYS A 2 24.67 12.28 -60.38
C LYS A 2 24.11 11.19 -59.43
N ASN A 3 24.76 10.01 -59.35
CA ASN A 3 24.28 8.90 -58.50
C ASN A 3 24.38 9.16 -57.00
N ASN A 4 25.34 9.98 -56.55
CA ASN A 4 25.59 10.20 -55.13
C ASN A 4 24.54 11.13 -54.49
N THR A 5 23.99 12.07 -55.28
CA THR A 5 22.92 12.99 -54.84
C THR A 5 21.58 12.26 -54.70
N ILE A 6 21.29 11.28 -55.56
CA ILE A 6 20.05 10.51 -55.54
C ILE A 6 20.02 9.57 -54.33
N GLN A 7 21.13 8.91 -54.00
CA GLN A 7 21.22 8.07 -52.81
C GLN A 7 21.14 8.88 -51.51
N LYS A 8 21.77 10.06 -51.47
CA LYS A 8 21.69 10.96 -50.30
C LYS A 8 20.26 11.46 -50.06
N ASN A 9 19.54 11.86 -51.09
CA ASN A 9 18.14 12.31 -50.95
C ASN A 9 17.21 11.18 -50.49
N ARG A 10 17.44 9.95 -50.94
CA ARG A 10 16.67 8.78 -50.50
C ARG A 10 16.92 8.43 -49.03
N SER A 11 18.18 8.48 -48.57
CA SER A 11 18.51 8.25 -47.16
C SER A 11 17.97 9.33 -46.22
N VAL A 12 17.88 10.59 -46.68
CA VAL A 12 17.27 11.67 -45.89
C VAL A 12 15.75 11.52 -45.84
N GLN A 13 15.11 11.14 -46.95
CA GLN A 13 13.67 10.87 -46.98
C GLN A 13 13.26 9.63 -46.18
N GLU A 14 14.07 8.57 -46.18
CA GLU A 14 13.84 7.37 -45.36
C GLU A 14 14.02 7.69 -43.86
N ALA A 15 15.01 8.51 -43.49
CA ALA A 15 15.19 8.97 -42.11
C ALA A 15 14.10 9.96 -41.63
N GLU A 16 13.62 10.85 -42.50
CA GLU A 16 12.48 11.74 -42.20
C GLU A 16 11.16 10.97 -42.10
N ALA A 17 10.97 9.91 -42.91
CA ALA A 17 9.82 9.02 -42.80
C ALA A 17 9.87 8.14 -41.54
N GLU A 18 11.06 7.71 -41.10
CA GLU A 18 11.24 7.02 -39.81
C GLU A 18 11.00 7.97 -38.63
N ALA A 19 11.45 9.22 -38.70
CA ALA A 19 11.16 10.24 -37.69
C ALA A 19 9.67 10.62 -37.64
N SER A 20 8.99 10.62 -38.80
CA SER A 20 7.53 10.81 -38.92
C SER A 20 6.72 9.62 -38.40
N ASN A 21 7.32 8.44 -38.27
CA ASN A 21 6.69 7.23 -37.71
C ASN A 21 6.91 7.08 -36.21
N VAL A 22 7.62 8.03 -35.57
CA VAL A 22 7.58 8.17 -34.11
C VAL A 22 6.21 8.74 -33.78
N VAL A 23 5.25 7.84 -33.57
CA VAL A 23 3.91 8.17 -33.09
C VAL A 23 4.08 9.13 -31.92
N ASP A 24 3.39 10.28 -31.97
CA ASP A 24 3.52 11.35 -30.97
C ASP A 24 2.85 10.94 -29.65
N PHE A 25 3.47 9.95 -29.00
CA PHE A 25 3.08 9.42 -27.71
C PHE A 25 3.08 10.51 -26.64
N SER A 26 3.80 11.61 -26.85
CA SER A 26 3.81 12.77 -25.94
C SER A 26 2.44 13.46 -25.90
N THR A 27 1.77 13.60 -27.05
CA THR A 27 0.41 14.15 -27.14
C THR A 27 -0.60 13.20 -26.50
N THR A 28 -0.51 11.90 -26.78
CA THR A 28 -1.37 10.87 -26.15
C THR A 28 -1.21 10.89 -24.62
N LEU A 29 0.02 10.90 -24.11
CA LEU A 29 0.29 10.98 -22.67
C LEU A 29 -0.25 12.27 -22.05
N LYS A 30 -0.15 13.40 -22.74
CA LYS A 30 -0.68 14.67 -22.25
C LYS A 30 -2.20 14.57 -22.04
N GLY A 31 -2.94 14.04 -23.01
CA GLY A 31 -4.38 13.82 -22.91
C GLY A 31 -4.76 12.83 -21.80
N LEU A 32 -4.01 11.73 -21.66
CA LEU A 32 -4.22 10.73 -20.61
C LEU A 32 -3.90 11.24 -19.20
N SER A 33 -3.11 12.31 -19.08
CA SER A 33 -2.73 12.94 -17.81
C SER A 33 -3.66 14.07 -17.36
N GLU A 34 -4.69 14.37 -18.14
CA GLU A 34 -5.72 15.36 -17.77
C GLU A 34 -6.44 14.92 -16.49
N THR A 35 -6.78 15.88 -15.63
CA THR A 35 -7.50 15.61 -14.38
C THR A 35 -8.88 15.03 -14.68
N VAL A 36 -9.25 13.98 -13.96
CA VAL A 36 -10.57 13.34 -14.13
C VAL A 36 -11.67 14.28 -13.63
N ASP A 37 -12.81 14.31 -14.34
CA ASP A 37 -14.00 15.05 -13.90
C ASP A 37 -14.39 14.61 -12.46
N PRO A 38 -14.51 15.54 -11.50
CA PRO A 38 -14.91 15.23 -10.14
C PRO A 38 -16.20 14.41 -10.00
N HIS A 39 -17.13 14.49 -10.95
CA HIS A 39 -18.38 13.71 -10.92
C HIS A 39 -18.17 12.20 -11.18
N LEU A 40 -17.05 11.83 -11.80
CA LEU A 40 -16.68 10.45 -12.07
C LEU A 40 -15.91 9.82 -10.89
N ILE A 41 -15.47 10.64 -9.94
CA ILE A 41 -14.78 10.19 -8.74
C ILE A 41 -15.80 9.64 -7.74
N ARG A 42 -15.58 8.40 -7.32
CA ARG A 42 -16.35 7.71 -6.29
C ARG A 42 -15.55 7.64 -5.00
N LYS A 43 -16.25 7.43 -3.89
CA LYS A 43 -15.63 7.27 -2.57
C LYS A 43 -15.98 5.92 -2.00
N ARG A 44 -14.98 5.24 -1.42
CA ARG A 44 -15.19 3.99 -0.67
C ARG A 44 -14.57 4.09 0.71
N ALA A 45 -15.12 3.30 1.64
CA ALA A 45 -14.46 3.06 2.92
C ALA A 45 -13.08 2.42 2.67
N GLY A 46 -12.03 3.11 3.09
CA GLY A 46 -10.66 2.64 3.07
C GLY A 46 -10.29 2.02 4.42
N MET A 47 -9.05 2.25 4.84
CA MET A 47 -8.55 1.72 6.10
C MET A 47 -9.23 2.41 7.29
N ARG A 48 -9.56 1.61 8.31
CA ARG A 48 -10.05 2.10 9.59
C ARG A 48 -8.86 2.39 10.49
N ASP A 49 -8.83 3.58 11.08
CA ASP A 49 -7.79 3.95 12.03
C ASP A 49 -7.95 3.19 13.36
N ARG A 50 -6.97 3.35 14.26
CA ARG A 50 -7.01 2.77 15.61
C ARG A 50 -8.12 3.32 16.50
N ASN A 51 -8.66 4.49 16.18
CA ASN A 51 -9.71 5.19 16.92
C ASN A 51 -11.12 4.82 16.42
N GLY A 52 -11.21 4.01 15.37
CA GLY A 52 -12.44 3.55 14.77
C GLY A 52 -13.01 4.46 13.68
N HIS A 53 -12.32 5.54 13.27
CA HIS A 53 -12.69 6.35 12.11
C HIS A 53 -12.28 5.65 10.81
N THR A 54 -13.17 5.69 9.81
CA THR A 54 -12.91 5.10 8.50
C THR A 54 -12.47 6.19 7.53
N LYS A 55 -11.25 6.10 7.01
CA LYS A 55 -10.77 7.03 5.98
C LYS A 55 -11.50 6.73 4.68
N MET A 56 -12.09 7.74 4.05
CA MET A 56 -12.69 7.59 2.72
C MET A 56 -11.59 7.71 1.67
N VAL A 57 -11.60 6.81 0.69
CA VAL A 57 -10.64 6.78 -0.41
C VAL A 57 -11.36 7.11 -1.71
N ASP A 58 -10.87 8.15 -2.38
CA ASP A 58 -11.33 8.57 -3.70
C ASP A 58 -10.82 7.58 -4.75
N TYR A 59 -11.68 7.15 -5.69
CA TYR A 59 -11.32 6.20 -6.74
C TYR A 59 -12.18 6.38 -7.99
N VAL A 60 -11.69 5.90 -9.14
CA VAL A 60 -12.47 5.79 -10.38
C VAL A 60 -12.89 4.34 -10.66
N GLU A 61 -14.07 4.17 -11.25
CA GLU A 61 -14.54 2.87 -11.71
C GLU A 61 -13.74 2.40 -12.95
N TRP A 62 -13.70 1.09 -13.15
CA TRP A 62 -12.89 0.51 -14.24
C TRP A 62 -13.41 0.92 -15.62
N HIS A 63 -14.73 1.03 -15.80
CA HIS A 63 -15.33 1.44 -17.07
C HIS A 63 -14.97 2.89 -17.41
N THR A 64 -14.90 3.79 -16.42
CA THR A 64 -14.43 5.17 -16.63
C THR A 64 -12.99 5.22 -17.16
N VAL A 65 -12.13 4.32 -16.67
CA VAL A 65 -10.76 4.20 -17.20
C VAL A 65 -10.77 3.70 -18.64
N ALA A 66 -11.63 2.75 -18.98
CA ALA A 66 -11.80 2.26 -20.34
C ALA A 66 -12.33 3.38 -21.27
N ASP A 67 -13.34 4.13 -20.84
CA ASP A 67 -13.92 5.24 -21.60
C ASP A 67 -12.86 6.32 -21.92
N ILE A 68 -12.00 6.66 -20.94
CA ILE A 68 -10.89 7.61 -21.14
C ILE A 68 -9.86 7.05 -22.14
N LEU A 69 -9.55 5.76 -22.05
CA LEU A 69 -8.63 5.10 -22.99
C LEU A 69 -9.23 5.09 -24.42
N ASP A 70 -10.51 4.77 -24.56
CA ASP A 70 -11.21 4.78 -25.86
C ASP A 70 -11.23 6.18 -26.48
N GLU A 71 -11.44 7.23 -25.67
CA GLU A 71 -11.46 8.62 -26.14
C GLU A 71 -10.07 9.14 -26.52
N LYS A 72 -9.07 8.92 -25.67
CA LYS A 72 -7.74 9.58 -25.77
C LYS A 72 -6.70 8.73 -26.48
N ALA A 73 -6.87 7.41 -26.50
CA ALA A 73 -5.91 6.44 -27.03
C ALA A 73 -6.65 5.24 -27.67
N PRO A 74 -7.44 5.44 -28.74
CA PRO A 74 -8.36 4.43 -29.28
C PRO A 74 -7.69 3.15 -29.80
N ASN A 75 -6.37 3.16 -29.98
CA ASN A 75 -5.57 2.00 -30.37
C ASN A 75 -4.98 1.25 -29.16
N TRP A 76 -5.40 1.55 -27.94
CA TRP A 76 -4.95 0.86 -26.75
C TRP A 76 -5.30 -0.63 -26.80
N GLN A 77 -4.46 -1.44 -26.16
CA GLN A 77 -4.64 -2.89 -26.08
C GLN A 77 -4.60 -3.32 -24.62
N HIS A 78 -5.40 -4.34 -24.31
CA HIS A 78 -5.48 -4.98 -23.00
C HIS A 78 -5.07 -6.44 -23.10
N GLU A 79 -4.12 -6.87 -22.27
CA GLU A 79 -3.69 -8.25 -22.19
C GLU A 79 -3.50 -8.70 -20.74
N ILE A 80 -4.04 -9.87 -20.39
CA ILE A 80 -3.78 -10.51 -19.10
C ILE A 80 -2.48 -11.32 -19.23
N ARG A 81 -1.44 -10.92 -18.49
CA ARG A 81 -0.09 -11.51 -18.55
C ARG A 81 0.08 -12.68 -17.58
N ASP A 82 -0.47 -12.56 -16.38
CA ASP A 82 -0.39 -13.60 -15.34
C ASP A 82 -1.68 -13.62 -14.52
N LEU A 83 -2.07 -14.81 -14.08
CA LEU A 83 -3.20 -15.04 -13.20
C LEU A 83 -2.80 -16.13 -12.22
N ARG A 84 -2.57 -15.73 -10.97
CA ARG A 84 -1.95 -16.58 -9.95
C ARG A 84 -2.73 -16.54 -8.63
N PRO A 85 -3.24 -17.68 -8.15
CA PRO A 85 -3.73 -17.79 -6.79
C PRO A 85 -2.56 -17.91 -5.80
N ILE A 86 -2.57 -17.10 -4.75
CA ILE A 86 -1.63 -17.13 -3.62
C ILE A 86 -2.47 -17.19 -2.34
N GLY A 87 -2.64 -18.38 -1.78
CA GLY A 87 -3.54 -18.60 -0.65
C GLY A 87 -4.99 -18.30 -1.01
N ASP A 88 -5.62 -17.37 -0.30
CA ASP A 88 -7.00 -16.91 -0.56
C ASP A 88 -7.07 -15.69 -1.50
N ILE A 89 -5.93 -15.22 -2.01
CA ILE A 89 -5.82 -14.05 -2.88
C ILE A 89 -5.57 -14.50 -4.32
N MET A 90 -6.33 -13.94 -5.26
CA MET A 90 -6.03 -13.97 -6.68
C MET A 90 -5.21 -12.74 -7.04
N THR A 91 -4.04 -12.94 -7.63
CA THR A 91 -3.21 -11.89 -8.22
C THR A 91 -3.35 -11.95 -9.72
N VAL A 92 -3.66 -10.81 -10.35
CA VAL A 92 -3.77 -10.67 -11.80
C VAL A 92 -2.81 -9.59 -12.26
N THR A 93 -1.99 -9.89 -13.26
CA THR A 93 -1.12 -8.92 -13.93
C THR A 93 -1.70 -8.61 -15.30
N VAL A 94 -1.96 -7.33 -15.57
CA VAL A 94 -2.48 -6.81 -16.83
C VAL A 94 -1.44 -5.91 -17.47
N ALA A 95 -1.27 -6.02 -18.79
CA ALA A 95 -0.52 -5.10 -19.62
C ALA A 95 -1.47 -4.23 -20.45
N ILE A 96 -1.25 -2.91 -20.41
CA ILE A 96 -1.84 -1.96 -21.36
C ILE A 96 -0.76 -1.52 -22.33
N THR A 97 -1.03 -1.58 -23.63
CA THR A 97 -0.14 -1.10 -24.68
C THR A 97 -0.81 0.03 -25.46
N ILE A 98 -0.12 1.17 -25.61
CA ILE A 98 -0.58 2.33 -26.36
C ILE A 98 0.59 2.81 -27.23
N ASP A 99 0.39 2.95 -28.54
CA ASP A 99 1.43 3.44 -29.48
C ASP A 99 2.78 2.70 -29.33
N GLY A 100 2.76 1.39 -29.06
CA GLY A 100 3.95 0.56 -28.87
C GLY A 100 4.59 0.64 -27.47
N VAL A 101 4.07 1.45 -26.56
CA VAL A 101 4.52 1.53 -25.16
C VAL A 101 3.63 0.67 -24.28
N THR A 102 4.21 -0.30 -23.59
CA THR A 102 3.50 -1.20 -22.67
C THR A 102 3.79 -0.85 -21.21
N ARG A 103 2.76 -0.78 -20.38
CA ARG A 103 2.89 -0.67 -18.92
C ARG A 103 1.98 -1.67 -18.23
N GLU A 104 2.50 -2.28 -17.19
CA GLU A 104 1.80 -3.34 -16.47
C GLU A 104 1.23 -2.86 -15.13
N GLY A 105 0.15 -3.48 -14.70
CA GLY A 105 -0.49 -3.28 -13.40
C GLY A 105 -0.79 -4.62 -12.75
N ILE A 106 -0.71 -4.66 -11.42
CA ILE A 106 -1.00 -5.86 -10.63
C ILE A 106 -2.20 -5.57 -9.76
N GLY A 107 -3.26 -6.34 -9.91
CA GLY A 107 -4.46 -6.24 -9.09
C GLY A 107 -4.68 -7.47 -8.24
N THR A 108 -5.45 -7.29 -7.16
CA THR A 108 -5.70 -8.35 -6.19
C THR A 108 -7.17 -8.45 -5.81
N GLY A 109 -7.60 -9.66 -5.49
CA GLY A 109 -8.96 -9.95 -5.03
C GLY A 109 -9.05 -11.32 -4.38
N ARG A 110 -10.23 -11.71 -3.88
CA ARG A 110 -10.41 -13.04 -3.30
C ARG A 110 -10.39 -14.12 -4.38
N ALA A 111 -9.60 -15.17 -4.21
CA ALA A 111 -9.51 -16.28 -5.15
C ALA A 111 -10.76 -17.18 -5.13
N THR A 112 -11.49 -17.19 -4.02
CA THR A 112 -12.65 -18.08 -3.80
C THR A 112 -13.96 -17.52 -4.35
N SER A 113 -13.97 -16.31 -4.90
CA SER A 113 -15.19 -15.71 -5.47
C SER A 113 -14.94 -15.14 -6.85
N GLU A 114 -15.89 -15.37 -7.77
CA GLU A 114 -15.88 -14.78 -9.11
C GLU A 114 -15.77 -13.25 -9.05
N THR A 115 -16.49 -12.63 -8.11
CA THR A 115 -16.42 -11.19 -7.83
C THR A 115 -15.02 -10.74 -7.41
N GLY A 116 -14.26 -11.58 -6.72
CA GLY A 116 -12.90 -11.32 -6.30
C GLY A 116 -11.92 -11.39 -7.47
N ILE A 117 -12.08 -12.39 -8.34
CA ILE A 117 -11.26 -12.53 -9.56
C ILE A 117 -11.50 -11.34 -10.50
N LYS A 118 -12.77 -10.99 -10.77
CA LYS A 118 -13.14 -9.80 -11.57
C LYS A 118 -12.57 -8.51 -10.97
N LYS A 119 -12.64 -8.36 -9.65
CA LYS A 119 -12.06 -7.22 -8.95
C LYS A 119 -10.54 -7.15 -9.12
N ALA A 120 -9.84 -8.28 -9.10
CA ALA A 120 -8.40 -8.33 -9.30
C ALA A 120 -8.01 -7.83 -10.70
N GLU A 121 -8.71 -8.27 -11.74
CA GLU A 121 -8.49 -7.78 -13.11
C GLU A 121 -8.78 -6.28 -13.23
N HIS A 122 -9.92 -5.81 -12.72
CA HIS A 122 -10.27 -4.39 -12.75
C HIS A 122 -9.25 -3.52 -12.00
N ASP A 123 -8.72 -3.99 -10.87
CA ASP A 123 -7.67 -3.29 -10.13
C ASP A 123 -6.34 -3.26 -10.91
N ALA A 124 -6.00 -4.37 -11.59
CA ALA A 124 -4.81 -4.48 -12.43
C ALA A 124 -4.86 -3.49 -13.62
N LEU A 125 -6.00 -3.45 -14.32
CA LEU A 125 -6.26 -2.49 -15.40
C LEU A 125 -6.04 -1.05 -14.93
N LYS A 126 -6.69 -0.66 -13.83
CA LYS A 126 -6.58 0.70 -13.29
C LYS A 126 -5.14 1.04 -12.90
N ARG A 127 -4.41 0.10 -12.30
CA ARG A 127 -3.00 0.31 -11.91
C ARG A 127 -2.07 0.40 -13.12
N ALA A 128 -2.35 -0.31 -14.21
CA ALA A 128 -1.62 -0.15 -15.47
C ALA A 128 -1.89 1.24 -16.07
N ALA A 129 -3.16 1.65 -16.13
CA ALA A 129 -3.61 2.92 -16.69
C ALA A 129 -3.04 4.15 -15.94
N VAL A 130 -2.96 4.10 -14.60
CA VAL A 130 -2.36 5.18 -13.79
C VAL A 130 -0.92 5.46 -14.20
N LYS A 131 -0.17 4.43 -14.60
CA LYS A 131 1.21 4.60 -15.08
C LYS A 131 1.28 5.38 -16.40
N PHE A 132 0.21 5.45 -17.19
CA PHE A 132 0.07 6.35 -18.35
C PHE A 132 -0.35 7.78 -17.99
N GLY A 133 -1.03 7.98 -16.85
CA GLY A 133 -1.42 9.32 -16.40
C GLY A 133 -2.84 9.38 -15.86
N ILE A 134 -3.67 8.40 -16.23
CA ILE A 134 -5.10 8.40 -15.92
C ILE A 134 -5.32 8.38 -14.41
N ALA A 135 -6.07 9.36 -13.90
CA ALA A 135 -6.45 9.48 -12.49
C ALA A 135 -5.25 9.46 -11.51
N ARG A 136 -4.05 9.83 -11.97
CA ARG A 136 -2.82 9.79 -11.16
C ARG A 136 -2.88 10.76 -9.97
N GLU A 137 -3.61 11.85 -10.11
CA GLU A 137 -3.88 12.84 -9.06
C GLU A 137 -4.55 12.23 -7.82
N LEU A 138 -5.37 11.19 -7.99
CA LEU A 138 -6.04 10.52 -6.87
C LEU A 138 -5.02 9.78 -5.98
N TYR A 139 -4.01 9.17 -6.59
CA TYR A 139 -2.93 8.50 -5.87
C TYR A 139 -1.98 9.49 -5.19
N LYS A 140 -1.71 10.63 -5.85
CA LYS A 140 -0.88 11.67 -5.27
C LYS A 140 -1.55 12.25 -4.01
N LYS A 141 -2.84 12.58 -4.11
CA LYS A 141 -3.63 13.06 -2.96
C LYS A 141 -3.64 12.06 -1.82
N GLU A 142 -3.84 10.77 -2.11
CA GLU A 142 -3.79 9.72 -1.08
C GLU A 142 -2.43 9.65 -0.39
N PHE A 143 -1.33 9.75 -1.14
CA PHE A 143 0.03 9.75 -0.61
C PHE A 143 0.32 11.00 0.25
N ASP A 144 -0.06 12.18 -0.23
CA ASP A 144 0.11 13.44 0.49
C ASP A 144 -0.66 13.42 1.82
N GLU A 145 -1.91 12.93 1.83
CA GLU A 145 -2.69 12.76 3.06
C GLU A 145 -2.10 11.73 4.05
N ILE A 146 -1.41 10.70 3.55
CA ILE A 146 -0.70 9.73 4.41
C ILE A 146 0.54 10.40 5.02
N ALA A 147 1.33 11.10 4.20
CA ALA A 147 2.51 11.82 4.66
C ALA A 147 2.16 12.92 5.68
N GLU A 148 1.06 13.65 5.46
CA GLU A 148 0.55 14.63 6.42
C GLU A 148 0.19 13.95 7.76
N ALA A 149 -0.54 12.84 7.73
CA ALA A 149 -0.91 12.07 8.93
C ALA A 149 0.30 11.45 9.68
N GLU A 150 1.41 11.18 8.97
CA GLU A 150 2.67 10.72 9.56
C GLU A 150 3.53 11.89 10.10
N SER A 151 3.38 13.09 9.53
CA SER A 151 4.16 14.29 9.86
C SER A 151 3.54 15.17 10.95
N GLU A 152 2.21 15.08 11.15
CA GLU A 152 1.61 15.61 12.36
C GLU A 152 2.30 14.93 13.54
N PRO A 153 2.82 15.68 14.53
CA PRO A 153 3.24 15.08 15.77
C PRO A 153 2.00 14.32 16.25
N GLN A 154 2.06 12.98 16.18
CA GLN A 154 1.17 12.14 16.93
C GLN A 154 1.44 12.55 18.37
N THR A 155 0.71 13.55 18.82
CA THR A 155 0.51 13.86 20.21
C THR A 155 -0.06 12.54 20.65
N THR A 156 0.79 11.71 21.26
CA THR A 156 0.45 10.42 21.81
C THR A 156 -0.73 10.73 22.69
N ALA A 157 -1.94 10.57 22.17
CA ALA A 157 -3.14 10.76 22.94
C ALA A 157 -2.91 9.81 24.09
N ILE A 158 -2.72 10.39 25.28
CA ILE A 158 -2.42 9.67 26.51
C ILE A 158 -3.55 8.65 26.57
N THR A 159 -3.22 7.43 26.16
CA THR A 159 -4.19 6.37 26.03
C THR A 159 -4.29 5.92 27.45
N ASP A 160 -5.39 6.27 28.12
CA ASP A 160 -5.53 5.97 29.54
C ASP A 160 -5.12 4.53 29.78
N PRO A 161 -4.11 4.30 30.63
CA PRO A 161 -3.56 2.96 30.80
C PRO A 161 -4.59 2.01 31.42
N ILE A 162 -5.63 2.57 32.04
CA ILE A 162 -6.71 1.88 32.71
C ILE A 162 -7.83 1.52 31.72
N ALA A 163 -8.20 0.25 31.67
CA ALA A 163 -9.32 -0.25 30.88
C ALA A 163 -10.64 0.40 31.31
N ARG A 164 -11.38 0.98 30.36
CA ARG A 164 -12.69 1.61 30.62
C ARG A 164 -13.88 0.66 30.44
N SER A 165 -13.65 -0.57 29.97
CA SER A 165 -14.70 -1.56 29.76
C SER A 165 -14.17 -2.99 29.89
N LEU A 166 -15.05 -3.97 30.16
CA LEU A 166 -14.69 -5.39 30.22
C LEU A 166 -14.07 -5.91 28.90
N GLY A 167 -14.52 -5.37 27.76
CA GLY A 167 -13.98 -5.72 26.45
C GLY A 167 -12.57 -5.18 26.19
N ASP A 168 -12.13 -4.21 27.00
CA ASP A 168 -10.83 -3.54 26.90
C ASP A 168 -9.85 -3.97 27.99
N MET A 169 -10.31 -4.74 29.00
CA MET A 169 -9.42 -5.29 30.03
C MET A 169 -8.34 -6.20 29.46
N ILE A 170 -7.18 -6.16 30.11
CA ILE A 170 -6.06 -7.06 29.88
C ILE A 170 -6.53 -8.52 29.75
N THR A 171 -6.04 -9.19 28.71
CA THR A 171 -6.39 -10.59 28.48
C THR A 171 -5.58 -11.54 29.36
N ALA A 172 -6.12 -12.72 29.67
CA ALA A 172 -5.38 -13.76 30.39
C ALA A 172 -4.05 -14.15 29.71
N LYS A 173 -4.00 -14.10 28.37
CA LYS A 173 -2.78 -14.33 27.60
C LYS A 173 -1.73 -13.25 27.86
N GLN A 174 -2.12 -11.98 27.85
CA GLN A 174 -1.22 -10.85 28.12
C GLN A 174 -0.72 -10.87 29.57
N LEU A 175 -1.61 -11.12 30.52
CA LEU A 175 -1.25 -11.30 31.93
C LEU A 175 -0.25 -12.44 32.12
N GLY A 176 -0.46 -13.56 31.42
CA GLY A 176 0.47 -14.69 31.40
C GLY A 176 1.84 -14.34 30.83
N MET A 177 1.89 -13.54 29.75
CA MET A 177 3.14 -13.06 29.16
C MET A 177 3.90 -12.13 30.10
N ILE A 178 3.25 -11.13 30.68
CA ILE A 178 3.84 -10.19 31.65
C ILE A 178 4.44 -10.95 32.83
N ARG A 179 3.66 -11.86 33.45
CA ARG A 179 4.13 -12.70 34.56
C ARG A 179 5.28 -13.62 34.16
N SER A 180 5.31 -14.11 32.92
CA SER A 180 6.42 -14.93 32.43
C SER A 180 7.70 -14.10 32.28
N ILE A 181 7.61 -12.90 31.72
CA ILE A 181 8.78 -12.02 31.52
C ILE A 181 9.35 -11.60 32.88
N GLY A 182 8.48 -11.23 33.83
CA GLY A 182 8.86 -10.90 35.21
C GLY A 182 9.64 -12.02 35.89
N ARG A 183 9.11 -13.26 35.84
CA ARG A 183 9.79 -14.43 36.43
C ARG A 183 11.13 -14.74 35.76
N ASN A 184 11.18 -14.67 34.43
CA ASN A 184 12.39 -15.04 33.69
C ASN A 184 13.51 -13.99 33.82
N SER A 185 13.15 -12.73 34.04
CA SER A 185 14.10 -11.61 34.09
C SER A 185 14.33 -11.10 35.52
N ASN A 186 13.72 -11.73 36.52
CA ASN A 186 13.72 -11.31 37.91
C ASN A 186 13.28 -9.84 38.10
N ILE A 187 12.27 -9.41 37.34
CA ILE A 187 11.71 -8.05 37.36
C ILE A 187 10.40 -8.07 38.14
N ASN A 188 10.21 -7.10 39.05
CA ASN A 188 8.92 -6.89 39.69
C ASN A 188 7.97 -6.11 38.75
N VAL A 189 7.16 -6.85 38.01
CA VAL A 189 6.25 -6.30 36.98
C VAL A 189 5.23 -5.31 37.53
N GLU A 190 4.84 -5.45 38.79
CA GLU A 190 3.86 -4.56 39.43
C GLU A 190 4.47 -3.18 39.73
N ASP A 191 5.74 -3.17 40.18
CA ASP A 191 6.48 -1.94 40.42
C ASP A 191 6.77 -1.23 39.09
N GLU A 192 7.20 -1.96 38.05
CA GLU A 192 7.43 -1.41 36.71
C GLU A 192 6.14 -0.85 36.08
N CYS A 193 5.01 -1.56 36.21
CA CYS A 193 3.71 -1.08 35.75
C CYS A 193 3.30 0.22 36.48
N LYS A 194 3.52 0.26 37.79
CA LYS A 194 3.21 1.43 38.61
C LYS A 194 4.13 2.62 38.29
N GLU A 195 5.40 2.37 37.99
CA GLU A 195 6.35 3.41 37.58
C GLU A 195 6.02 3.95 36.19
N MET A 196 5.77 3.06 35.23
CA MET A 196 5.52 3.40 33.83
C MET A 196 4.14 4.02 33.60
N MET A 197 3.10 3.46 34.24
CA MET A 197 1.69 3.74 33.89
C MET A 197 0.83 4.16 35.09
N ARG A 198 1.37 4.15 36.32
CA ARG A 198 0.68 4.57 37.55
C ARG A 198 -0.62 3.83 37.86
N CYS A 199 -0.75 2.59 37.38
CA CYS A 199 -1.88 1.70 37.66
C CYS A 199 -1.40 0.27 37.94
N SER A 200 -2.32 -0.58 38.39
CA SER A 200 -2.08 -2.01 38.58
C SER A 200 -2.06 -2.76 37.24
N VAL A 201 -1.33 -3.87 37.15
CA VAL A 201 -1.28 -4.69 35.92
C VAL A 201 -2.67 -5.23 35.57
N GLU A 202 -3.50 -5.49 36.57
CA GLU A 202 -4.87 -6.01 36.37
C GLU A 202 -5.84 -4.95 35.84
N GLU A 203 -5.53 -3.67 36.00
CA GLU A 203 -6.35 -2.56 35.53
C GLU A 203 -6.02 -2.16 34.09
N LEU A 204 -4.98 -2.75 33.51
CA LEU A 204 -4.48 -2.35 32.20
C LEU A 204 -5.50 -2.58 31.09
N SER A 205 -5.58 -1.61 30.17
CA SER A 205 -6.17 -1.85 28.87
C SER A 205 -5.31 -2.86 28.08
N LYS A 206 -5.90 -3.58 27.13
CA LYS A 206 -5.15 -4.52 26.27
C LYS A 206 -3.97 -3.85 25.57
N ARG A 207 -4.09 -2.57 25.26
CA ARG A 207 -3.04 -1.81 24.59
C ARG A 207 -1.93 -1.45 25.57
N ALA A 208 -2.26 -0.89 26.73
CA ALA A 208 -1.30 -0.60 27.78
C ALA A 208 -0.56 -1.86 28.24
N ALA A 209 -1.25 -3.01 28.30
CA ALA A 209 -0.63 -4.31 28.56
C ALA A 209 0.39 -4.73 27.47
N SER A 210 0.17 -4.37 26.20
CA SER A 210 1.13 -4.63 25.13
C SER A 210 2.35 -3.70 25.25
N ASP A 211 2.12 -2.42 25.52
CA ASP A 211 3.20 -1.44 25.71
C ASP A 211 4.09 -1.80 26.92
N LEU A 212 3.50 -2.32 28.00
CA LEU A 212 4.24 -2.84 29.16
C LEU A 212 5.04 -4.11 28.81
N ILE A 213 4.52 -5.02 27.97
CA ILE A 213 5.27 -6.20 27.51
C ILE A 213 6.53 -5.79 26.75
N ASP A 214 6.40 -4.85 25.82
CA ASP A 214 7.53 -4.36 25.01
C ASP A 214 8.58 -3.67 25.90
N HIS A 215 8.14 -2.91 26.90
CA HIS A 215 9.01 -2.31 27.90
C HIS A 215 9.77 -3.35 28.73
N LEU A 216 9.07 -4.34 29.28
CA LEU A 216 9.67 -5.41 30.07
C LEU A 216 10.65 -6.27 29.25
N GLN A 217 10.35 -6.52 27.98
CA GLN A 217 11.29 -7.19 27.06
C GLN A 217 12.54 -6.34 26.83
N THR A 218 12.38 -5.03 26.66
CA THR A 218 13.52 -4.11 26.49
C THR A 218 14.41 -4.08 27.74
N ILE A 219 13.82 -4.07 28.94
CA ILE A 219 14.58 -4.16 30.20
C ILE A 219 15.27 -5.52 30.31
N SER A 220 14.56 -6.61 30.02
CA SER A 220 15.10 -7.98 30.01
C SER A 220 16.33 -8.10 29.10
N HIS A 221 16.27 -7.51 27.90
CA HIS A 221 17.37 -7.52 26.95
C HIS A 221 18.54 -6.61 27.37
N ARG A 222 18.28 -5.51 28.10
CA ARG A 222 19.34 -4.64 28.64
C ARG A 222 20.01 -5.18 29.91
N GLY A 223 19.30 -5.98 30.70
CA GLY A 223 19.79 -6.60 31.94
C GLY A 223 20.54 -7.92 31.75
N GLY A 224 20.68 -8.41 30.52
CA GLY A 224 21.36 -9.66 30.20
C GLY A 224 22.87 -9.59 30.46
N THR A 225 23.31 -9.98 31.67
CA THR A 225 24.65 -10.51 31.84
C THR A 225 24.79 -11.75 30.96
N VAL A 226 25.76 -11.73 30.05
CA VAL A 226 26.11 -12.87 29.21
C VAL A 226 26.51 -14.02 30.13
N GLN A 227 25.62 -14.99 30.36
CA GLN A 227 26.02 -16.25 30.97
C GLN A 227 26.85 -17.02 29.93
N PRO A 228 28.12 -17.36 30.22
CA PRO A 228 28.90 -18.18 29.31
C PRO A 228 28.26 -19.57 29.22
N MET A 229 27.98 -20.01 27.98
CA MET A 229 27.57 -21.37 27.64
C MET A 229 28.46 -22.37 28.38
N ARG A 230 27.88 -23.17 29.28
CA ARG A 230 28.53 -24.37 29.79
C ARG A 230 28.77 -25.31 28.61
N ARG A 231 30.04 -25.48 28.24
CA ARG A 231 30.45 -26.56 27.35
C ARG A 231 30.17 -27.88 28.05
N ALA A 232 29.40 -28.73 27.38
CA ALA A 232 29.24 -30.13 27.77
C ALA A 232 30.63 -30.80 27.77
N SER A 233 30.92 -31.53 28.86
CA SER A 233 31.94 -32.58 28.90
C SER A 233 31.25 -33.93 28.76
#